data_AF-A0A0G4MKA4-F1
#
_entry.id   AF-A0A0G4MKA4-F1
#
_cell.length_a   1.000
_cell.length_b   1.000
_cell.length_c   1.000
_cell.angle_alpha   90.00
_cell.angle_beta   90.00
_cell.angle_gamma   90.00
#
_symmetry.space_group_name_H-M   'P 1'
#
loop_
_entity.id
_entity.type
_entity.pdbx_description
1 polymer ?
#
loop_
_entity_poly.entity_id
_entity_poly.type
_entity_poly.pdbx_seq_one_letter_code
_entity_poly.pdbx_strand_id
1 'polypeptide(L)'
;MSATLTPEVDTVKGLFCRNSALLDLEQPEAEGDGITQFVVKCAEDEKFLLIYVIFKLKLIQGKALVFCHDVDRSYKLKLYFEQFGIR
;
A
#
# COMPACT_ATOMS: atom_id res chain seq x y z
N MET A 1 5.90 16.90 -12.29
CA MET A 1 4.62 16.29 -12.70
C MET A 1 4.10 15.49 -11.52
N SER A 2 2.84 15.69 -11.11
CA SER A 2 2.20 14.92 -10.03
C SER A 2 0.98 14.21 -10.60
N ALA A 3 0.78 12.95 -10.21
CA ALA A 3 -0.39 12.16 -10.62
C ALA A 3 -1.62 12.44 -9.74
N THR A 4 -1.42 13.06 -8.57
CA THR A 4 -2.49 13.42 -7.64
C THR A 4 -2.28 14.85 -7.12
N LEU A 5 -3.37 15.61 -7.03
CA LEU A 5 -3.41 16.95 -6.45
C LEU A 5 -3.90 16.82 -5.00
N THR A 6 -2.99 16.48 -4.09
CA THR A 6 -3.27 16.52 -2.64
C THR A 6 -2.90 17.90 -2.10
N PRO A 7 -3.52 18.36 -0.99
CA PRO A 7 -3.25 19.68 -0.40
C PRO A 7 -1.78 19.90 -0.06
N GLU A 8 -1.03 18.83 0.22
CA GLU A 8 0.42 18.86 0.43
C GLU A 8 1.18 19.33 -0.82
N VAL A 9 0.74 18.91 -2.02
CA VAL A 9 1.38 19.29 -3.29
C VAL A 9 1.20 20.79 -3.57
N ASP A 10 0.10 21.40 -3.12
CA ASP A 10 -0.15 22.84 -3.31
C ASP A 10 0.75 23.70 -2.43
N THR A 11 1.07 23.24 -1.21
CA THR A 11 2.07 23.92 -0.36
C THR A 11 3.46 23.92 -1.00
N VAL A 12 3.84 22.82 -1.65
CA VAL A 12 5.12 22.69 -2.36
C VAL A 12 5.14 23.57 -3.62
N LYS A 13 4.04 23.66 -4.37
CA LYS A 13 3.92 24.59 -5.50
C LYS A 13 4.15 26.04 -5.07
N GLY A 14 3.57 26.47 -3.96
CA GLY A 14 3.74 27.83 -3.45
C GLY A 14 5.17 28.18 -3.06
N LEU A 15 5.95 27.20 -2.60
CA LEU A 15 7.35 27.38 -2.21
C LEU A 15 8.32 27.37 -3.41
N PHE A 16 8.08 26.49 -4.40
CA PHE A 16 9.05 26.22 -5.46
C PHE A 16 8.69 26.81 -6.83
N CYS A 17 7.42 27.15 -7.09
CA CYS A 17 7.00 27.62 -8.40
C CYS A 17 6.73 29.13 -8.43
N ARG A 18 7.58 29.90 -9.10
CA ARG A 18 7.29 31.29 -9.49
C ARG A 18 6.70 31.28 -10.91
N ASN A 19 5.38 31.51 -11.02
CA ASN A 19 4.58 31.48 -12.26
C ASN A 19 4.43 30.09 -12.91
N SER A 20 3.73 29.15 -12.26
CA SER A 20 3.38 27.86 -12.86
C SER A 20 2.11 27.95 -13.72
N ALA A 21 2.18 27.43 -14.95
CA ALA A 21 0.98 27.10 -15.73
C ALA A 21 0.42 25.76 -15.25
N LEU A 22 -0.86 25.73 -14.87
CA LEU A 22 -1.58 24.51 -14.52
C LEU A 22 -2.19 23.94 -15.80
N LEU A 23 -1.66 22.81 -16.25
CA LEU A 23 -2.24 22.03 -17.34
C LEU A 23 -2.94 20.83 -16.72
N ASP A 24 -4.25 20.96 -16.52
CA ASP A 24 -5.11 19.85 -16.10
C ASP A 24 -5.58 19.14 -17.36
N LEU A 25 -4.99 17.97 -17.63
CA LEU A 25 -5.47 17.11 -18.69
C LEU A 25 -6.56 16.26 -18.06
N GLU A 26 -7.82 16.70 -18.23
CA GLU A 26 -8.98 15.86 -17.94
C GLU A 26 -8.85 14.58 -18.78
N GLN A 27 -8.33 13.53 -18.15
CA GLN A 27 -8.42 12.19 -18.69
C GLN A 27 -9.91 11.82 -18.60
N PRO A 28 -10.53 11.30 -19.68
CA PRO A 28 -11.88 10.76 -19.59
C PRO A 28 -11.89 9.81 -18.41
N GLU A 29 -12.83 10.03 -17.48
CA GLU A 29 -12.94 9.39 -16.17
C GLU A 29 -12.23 8.05 -16.19
N ALA A 30 -11.09 7.99 -15.50
CA ALA A 30 -10.21 6.85 -15.57
C ALA A 30 -11.00 5.56 -15.24
N GLU A 31 -11.45 4.86 -16.27
CA GLU A 31 -11.66 3.41 -16.29
C GLU A 31 -10.29 2.69 -16.16
N GLY A 32 -9.38 3.26 -15.38
CA GLY A 32 -8.22 2.56 -14.87
C GLY A 32 -8.71 1.79 -13.66
N ASP A 33 -8.80 0.47 -13.80
CA ASP A 33 -9.23 -0.47 -12.77
C ASP A 33 -8.66 -0.04 -11.40
N GLY A 34 -9.52 0.56 -10.57
CA GLY A 34 -9.12 1.08 -9.28
C GLY A 34 -8.51 -0.04 -8.43
N ILE A 35 -7.66 0.31 -7.47
CA ILE A 35 -7.11 -0.70 -6.56
C ILE A 35 -8.29 -1.43 -5.88
N THR A 36 -8.38 -2.74 -6.08
CA THR A 36 -9.37 -3.57 -5.39
C THR A 36 -9.00 -3.67 -3.92
N GLN A 37 -9.94 -3.30 -3.05
CA GLN A 37 -9.71 -3.22 -1.61
C GLN A 37 -10.55 -4.27 -0.88
N PHE A 38 -9.90 -4.99 0.04
CA PHE A 38 -10.54 -5.98 0.90
C PHE A 38 -10.27 -5.65 2.36
N VAL A 39 -11.32 -5.69 3.18
CA VAL A 39 -11.24 -5.41 4.62
C VAL A 39 -11.84 -6.59 5.38
N VAL A 40 -11.06 -7.14 6.31
CA VAL A 40 -11.49 -8.22 7.20
C VAL A 40 -11.31 -7.78 8.65
N LYS A 41 -12.40 -7.83 9.42
CA LYS A 41 -12.34 -7.64 10.88
C LYS A 41 -11.82 -8.92 11.50
N CYS A 42 -10.69 -8.84 12.20
CA CYS A 42 -10.05 -9.98 12.85
C CYS A 42 -9.32 -9.53 14.10
N ALA A 43 -9.16 -10.46 15.04
CA ALA A 43 -8.34 -10.27 16.22
C ALA A 43 -6.84 -10.29 15.87
N GLU A 44 -6.00 -9.89 16.82
CA GLU A 44 -4.56 -9.75 16.63
C GLU A 44 -3.83 -11.07 16.33
N ASP A 45 -4.24 -12.13 17.01
CA ASP A 45 -3.78 -13.51 16.83
C ASP A 45 -4.22 -14.10 15.49
N GLU A 46 -5.44 -13.79 15.06
CA GLU A 46 -5.99 -14.25 13.77
C GLU A 46 -5.22 -13.69 12.57
N LYS A 47 -4.65 -12.48 12.66
CA LYS A 47 -3.87 -11.85 11.56
C LYS A 47 -2.70 -12.71 11.11
N PHE A 48 -2.00 -13.37 12.05
CA PHE A 48 -0.86 -14.23 11.73
C PHE A 48 -1.31 -15.47 10.94
N LEU A 49 -2.45 -16.05 11.32
CA LEU A 49 -3.03 -17.17 10.59
C LEU A 49 -3.51 -16.74 9.20
N LEU A 50 -4.17 -15.60 9.10
CA LEU A 50 -4.71 -15.06 7.85
C LEU A 50 -3.59 -14.81 6.84
N ILE A 51 -2.51 -14.16 7.26
CA ILE A 51 -1.36 -13.89 6.39
C ILE A 51 -0.62 -15.18 6.03
N TYR A 52 -0.51 -16.15 6.95
CA TYR A 52 0.04 -17.47 6.65
C TYR A 52 -0.76 -18.16 5.54
N VAL A 53 -2.09 -18.18 5.63
CA VAL A 53 -2.96 -18.80 4.61
C VAL A 53 -2.79 -18.12 3.25
N ILE A 54 -2.77 -16.79 3.21
CA ILE A 54 -2.58 -16.00 1.97
C ILE A 54 -1.30 -16.41 1.24
N PHE A 55 -0.17 -16.48 1.95
CA PHE A 55 1.11 -16.80 1.33
C PHE A 55 1.32 -18.30 1.12
N LYS A 56 0.93 -19.15 2.07
CA LYS A 56 1.13 -20.61 2.00
C LYS A 56 0.32 -21.23 0.86
N LEU A 57 -0.90 -20.76 0.65
CA LEU A 57 -1.75 -21.18 -0.46
C LEU A 57 -1.46 -20.43 -1.77
N LYS A 58 -0.52 -19.47 -1.76
CA LYS A 58 -0.14 -18.64 -2.91
C LYS A 58 -1.34 -17.90 -3.53
N LEU A 59 -2.23 -17.38 -2.68
CA LEU A 59 -3.39 -16.57 -3.11
C LEU A 59 -2.93 -15.25 -3.73
N ILE A 60 -1.80 -14.71 -3.26
CA ILE A 60 -1.11 -13.59 -3.88
C ILE A 60 0.10 -14.13 -4.65
N GLN A 61 0.19 -13.76 -5.93
CA GLN A 61 1.29 -14.16 -6.80
C GLN A 61 2.23 -12.97 -7.04
N GLY A 62 3.53 -13.23 -7.04
CA GLY A 62 4.55 -12.21 -7.25
C GLY A 62 4.98 -11.49 -5.97
N LYS A 63 5.41 -10.23 -6.12
CA LYS A 63 5.95 -9.44 -5.01
C LYS A 63 4.80 -8.80 -4.23
N ALA A 64 4.84 -8.91 -2.91
CA ALA A 64 3.88 -8.31 -2.00
C ALA A 64 4.58 -7.35 -1.03
N LEU A 65 3.88 -6.30 -0.60
CA LEU A 65 4.31 -5.40 0.47
C LEU A 65 3.38 -5.60 1.67
N VAL A 66 3.96 -5.82 2.84
CA VAL A 66 3.22 -5.98 4.10
C VAL A 66 3.60 -4.83 5.02
N PHE A 67 2.61 -4.01 5.37
CA PHE A 67 2.80 -2.89 6.29
C PHE A 67 2.47 -3.33 7.73
N CYS A 68 3.34 -2.97 8.66
CA CYS A 68 3.16 -3.18 10.10
C CYS A 68 3.21 -1.82 10.80
N HIS A 69 2.56 -1.72 11.96
CA HIS A 69 2.49 -0.47 12.73
C HIS A 69 3.84 -0.07 13.34
N ASP A 70 4.67 -1.03 13.74
CA ASP A 70 5.95 -0.79 14.40
C ASP A 70 7.04 -1.80 13.96
N VAL A 71 8.28 -1.50 14.34
CA VAL A 71 9.46 -2.28 13.96
C VAL A 71 9.45 -3.67 14.60
N ASP A 72 9.12 -3.77 15.88
CA ASP A 72 9.12 -5.05 16.60
C ASP A 72 8.13 -6.04 15.98
N ARG A 73 6.96 -5.56 15.57
CA ARG A 73 5.93 -6.34 14.89
C ARG A 73 6.38 -6.81 13.52
N SER A 74 7.07 -5.95 12.76
CA SER A 74 7.63 -6.34 11.46
C SER A 74 8.67 -7.47 11.63
N TYR A 75 9.48 -7.41 12.68
CA TYR A 75 10.48 -8.44 12.97
C TYR A 75 9.83 -9.76 13.40
N LYS A 76 8.81 -9.70 14.28
CA LYS A 76 8.01 -10.87 14.66
C LYS A 76 7.37 -11.55 13.45
N LEU A 77 6.80 -10.77 12.53
CA LEU A 77 6.17 -11.27 11.30
C LEU A 77 7.19 -11.92 10.36
N LYS A 78 8.39 -11.34 10.25
CA LYS A 78 9.50 -11.95 9.51
C LYS A 78 9.89 -13.31 10.08
N LEU A 79 10.13 -13.40 11.39
CA LEU A 79 10.49 -14.67 12.04
C LEU A 79 9.39 -15.72 11.88
N TYR A 80 8.13 -15.30 11.96
CA TYR A 80 6.97 -16.16 11.74
C TYR A 80 6.99 -16.74 10.31
N PHE A 81 7.17 -15.92 9.27
CA PHE A 81 7.29 -16.43 7.90
C PHE A 81 8.44 -17.41 7.72
N GLU A 82 9.61 -17.11 8.28
CA GLU A 82 10.79 -18.00 8.20
C GLU A 82 10.51 -19.38 8.82
N GLN A 83 9.82 -19.43 9.96
CA GLN A 83 9.43 -20.70 10.62
C GLN A 83 8.50 -21.55 9.75
N PHE A 84 7.63 -20.92 8.97
CA PHE A 84 6.65 -21.60 8.13
C PHE A 84 7.13 -21.87 6.68
N GLY A 85 8.40 -21.57 6.41
CA GLY A 85 9.04 -21.76 5.11
C GLY A 85 8.58 -20.76 4.05
N ILE A 86 8.05 -19.62 4.47
CA ILE A 86 7.70 -18.50 3.60
C ILE A 86 8.93 -17.57 3.59
N ARG A 87 9.50 -17.30 2.41
CA ARG A 87 10.69 -16.47 2.21
C ARG A 87 10.42 -15.34 1.24
#